data_AF-A0A024ULI1-F1
#
_entry.id   AF-A0A024ULI1-F1
#
_cell.length_a   1.000
_cell.length_b   1.000
_cell.length_c   1.000
_cell.angle_alpha   90.00
_cell.angle_beta   90.00
_cell.angle_gamma   90.00
#
_symmetry.space_group_name_H-M   'P 1'
#
loop_
_entity.id
_entity.type
_entity.pdbx_description
1 polymer ?
#
loop_
_entity_poly.entity_id
_entity_poly.type
_entity_poly.pdbx_seq_one_letter_code
_entity_poly.pdbx_strand_id
1 'polypeptide(L)'
;MSMWPSLQEHNLEKSGSALVLVAALLVRWLVSLHSYSGMSTPPMFGDFEAQRHWMELTFHLPVADWYFYDLQYWGLDYPPLTAYVSYFFGYVAQFVEPELVALKASRGYETATGKVFMRVSVLVCDLVVFMPSLLLLAKGIYKRQWALRMEFLMLVLLQPAFILIDHGHFQYNNVSLGFTTLSVACILQDYEVLGSIFFSCALNFKQMALYYAPAITFYLVAKCLYRPNFFLHFAKLGAAVIGSFAVLWLPLCASGLSECGTTIAQMLHRVFPIARGLFEDKVANVWCCVDLFWKLRHRVAPQHLVYLWSACTPTTLEATHVCCRVARPQPLLAFCRPSSTSCAAVRLACGSSSRSSTRPCRSSSCRSKCMRKQFSFRCSP
;
A
#
# COMPACT_ATOMS: atom_id res chain seq x y z
N MET A 1 -19.74 -23.88 15.24
CA MET A 1 -20.60 -23.26 14.22
C MET A 1 -20.02 -21.90 13.88
N SER A 2 -19.83 -21.58 12.60
CA SER A 2 -19.49 -20.21 12.20
C SER A 2 -20.65 -19.30 12.56
N MET A 3 -20.37 -18.12 13.11
CA MET A 3 -21.39 -17.15 13.55
C MET A 3 -22.21 -16.58 12.38
N TRP A 4 -21.60 -16.52 11.19
CA TRP A 4 -22.14 -15.78 10.05
C TRP A 4 -23.38 -16.39 9.39
N PRO A 5 -23.47 -17.71 9.12
CA PRO A 5 -24.66 -18.29 8.54
C PRO A 5 -25.91 -18.07 9.40
N SER A 6 -25.78 -18.18 10.72
CA SER A 6 -26.89 -17.92 11.65
C SER A 6 -27.35 -16.45 11.60
N LEU A 7 -26.42 -15.49 11.54
CA LEU A 7 -26.78 -14.07 11.39
C LEU A 7 -27.50 -13.79 10.05
N GLN A 8 -27.13 -14.50 8.97
CA GLN A 8 -27.81 -14.37 7.68
C GLN A 8 -29.21 -14.99 7.72
N GLU A 9 -29.37 -16.16 8.31
CA GLU A 9 -30.68 -16.84 8.48
C GLU A 9 -31.68 -15.96 9.24
N HIS A 10 -31.22 -15.17 10.21
CA HIS A 10 -32.05 -14.26 11.00
C HIS A 10 -32.14 -12.82 10.45
N ASN A 11 -31.63 -12.54 9.24
CA ASN A 11 -31.61 -11.19 8.63
C ASN A 11 -30.89 -10.11 9.48
N LEU A 12 -29.86 -10.50 10.24
CA LEU A 12 -29.10 -9.63 11.15
C LEU A 12 -27.79 -9.10 10.55
N GLU A 13 -27.67 -9.04 9.22
CA GLU A 13 -26.43 -8.66 8.52
C GLU A 13 -25.92 -7.27 8.91
N LYS A 14 -26.81 -6.29 9.07
CA LYS A 14 -26.44 -4.93 9.50
C LYS A 14 -25.85 -4.93 10.91
N SER A 15 -26.48 -5.64 11.84
CA SER A 15 -26.01 -5.80 13.21
C SER A 15 -24.69 -6.54 13.27
N GLY A 16 -24.52 -7.59 12.46
CA GLY A 16 -23.25 -8.32 12.32
C GLY A 16 -22.12 -7.43 11.83
N SER A 17 -22.35 -6.61 10.80
CA SER A 17 -21.35 -5.66 10.31
C SER A 17 -20.99 -4.59 11.34
N ALA A 18 -21.98 -4.06 12.07
CA ALA A 18 -21.75 -3.12 13.15
C ALA A 18 -20.92 -3.74 14.28
N LEU A 19 -21.22 -4.99 14.66
CA LEU A 19 -20.48 -5.73 15.69
C LEU A 19 -19.00 -5.86 15.35
N VAL A 20 -18.66 -6.18 14.08
CA VAL A 20 -17.26 -6.26 13.62
C VAL A 20 -16.53 -4.95 13.82
N LEU A 21 -17.13 -3.84 13.39
CA LEU A 21 -16.52 -2.52 13.49
C LEU A 21 -16.38 -2.07 14.95
N VAL A 22 -17.43 -2.25 15.76
CA VAL A 22 -17.41 -1.88 17.18
C VAL A 22 -16.38 -2.70 17.95
N ALA A 23 -16.30 -4.02 17.71
CA ALA A 23 -15.29 -4.87 18.34
C ALA A 23 -13.86 -4.44 17.92
N ALA A 24 -13.64 -4.16 16.64
CA ALA A 24 -12.36 -3.68 16.13
C ALA A 24 -11.94 -2.33 16.74
N LEU A 25 -12.89 -1.40 16.94
CA LEU A 25 -12.65 -0.11 17.58
C LEU A 25 -12.40 -0.26 19.07
N LEU A 26 -13.18 -1.11 19.76
CA LEU A 26 -13.02 -1.37 21.18
C LEU A 26 -11.63 -1.93 21.47
N VAL A 27 -11.16 -2.92 20.71
CA VAL A 27 -9.82 -3.50 20.94
C VAL A 27 -8.71 -2.46 20.71
N ARG A 28 -8.81 -1.62 19.67
CA ARG A 28 -7.88 -0.50 19.44
C ARG A 28 -7.86 0.46 20.62
N TRP A 29 -9.04 0.83 21.12
CA TRP A 29 -9.17 1.72 22.26
C TRP A 29 -8.59 1.10 23.54
N LEU A 30 -8.87 -0.17 23.83
CA LEU A 30 -8.32 -0.86 25.01
C LEU A 30 -6.79 -0.93 24.98
N VAL A 31 -6.19 -1.15 23.81
CA VAL A 31 -4.72 -1.11 23.66
C VAL A 31 -4.20 0.31 23.90
N SER A 32 -4.90 1.33 23.41
CA SER A 32 -4.47 2.73 23.50
C SER A 32 -4.41 3.29 24.93
N LEU A 33 -5.10 2.65 25.89
CA LEU A 33 -5.05 2.98 27.31
C LEU A 33 -3.66 2.77 27.94
N HIS A 34 -2.84 1.89 27.37
CA HIS A 34 -1.51 1.54 27.90
C HIS A 34 -0.43 2.57 27.51
N SER A 35 0.81 2.36 27.95
CA SER A 35 1.95 3.21 27.61
C SER A 35 2.20 3.26 26.09
N TYR A 36 2.94 4.27 25.65
CA TYR A 36 3.36 4.49 24.27
C TYR A 36 4.88 4.47 24.15
N SER A 37 5.38 4.47 22.91
CA SER A 37 6.81 4.53 22.62
C SER A 37 7.47 5.76 23.26
N GLY A 38 8.36 5.51 24.22
CA GLY A 38 9.16 6.54 24.91
C GLY A 38 8.42 7.34 25.99
N MET A 39 7.36 6.79 26.58
CA MET A 39 6.70 7.41 27.74
C MET A 39 7.69 7.62 28.90
N SER A 40 7.79 8.85 29.38
CA SER A 40 8.66 9.26 30.49
C SER A 40 10.13 8.85 30.32
N THR A 41 10.64 8.89 29.09
CA THR A 41 12.05 8.63 28.77
C THR A 41 12.76 9.85 28.17
N PRO A 42 13.01 10.92 28.96
CA PRO A 42 13.79 12.07 28.49
C PRO A 42 15.23 11.67 28.13
N PRO A 43 15.95 12.48 27.30
CA PRO A 43 15.51 13.77 26.75
C PRO A 43 14.75 13.65 25.42
N MET A 44 14.89 12.53 24.71
CA MET A 44 14.35 12.37 23.35
C MET A 44 12.97 11.70 23.30
N PHE A 45 12.54 10.96 24.32
CA PHE A 45 11.29 10.19 24.27
C PHE A 45 11.29 9.22 23.07
N GLY A 46 10.12 8.93 22.48
CA GLY A 46 9.97 7.98 21.39
C GLY A 46 9.05 8.49 20.29
N ASP A 47 8.48 7.57 19.50
CA ASP A 47 7.69 7.92 18.32
C ASP A 47 6.44 8.76 18.65
N PHE A 48 5.88 8.62 19.86
CA PHE A 48 4.79 9.47 20.32
C PHE A 48 5.18 10.95 20.30
N GLU A 49 6.37 11.26 20.83
CA GLU A 49 6.92 12.63 20.85
C GLU A 49 7.30 13.09 19.45
N ALA A 50 7.81 12.19 18.59
CA ALA A 50 8.11 12.52 17.20
C ALA A 50 6.86 13.04 16.47
N GLN A 51 5.75 12.31 16.57
CA GLN A 51 4.48 12.71 15.95
C GLN A 51 3.92 14.00 16.58
N ARG A 52 3.99 14.16 17.91
CA ARG A 52 3.58 15.39 18.60
C ARG A 52 4.39 16.59 18.10
N HIS A 53 5.71 16.44 18.03
CA HIS A 53 6.60 17.48 17.55
C HIS A 53 6.32 17.85 16.09
N TRP A 54 5.94 16.88 15.24
CA TRP A 54 5.51 17.18 13.88
C TRP A 54 4.23 18.02 13.84
N MET A 55 3.27 17.77 14.73
CA MET A 55 2.07 18.62 14.84
C MET A 55 2.43 20.04 15.28
N GLU A 56 3.30 20.18 16.28
CA GLU A 56 3.84 21.48 16.76
C GLU A 56 4.54 22.26 15.64
N LEU A 57 5.54 21.64 14.98
CA LEU A 57 6.37 22.34 14.00
C LEU A 57 5.57 22.70 12.74
N THR A 58 4.69 21.81 12.26
CA THR A 58 3.93 22.07 11.04
C THR A 58 2.88 23.16 11.26
N PHE A 59 2.27 23.19 12.44
CA PHE A 59 1.30 24.21 12.81
C PHE A 59 1.91 25.61 12.91
N HIS A 60 3.11 25.74 13.49
CA HIS A 60 3.73 27.03 13.76
C HIS A 60 4.63 27.58 12.66
N LEU A 61 5.27 26.71 11.87
CA LEU A 61 6.28 27.14 10.91
C LEU A 61 5.71 27.26 9.49
N PRO A 62 6.23 28.19 8.69
CA PRO A 62 6.00 28.21 7.25
C PRO A 62 6.34 26.85 6.60
N VAL A 63 5.61 26.49 5.55
CA VAL A 63 5.78 25.20 4.85
C VAL A 63 7.21 24.98 4.35
N ALA A 64 7.89 26.06 3.95
CA ALA A 64 9.28 26.02 3.49
C ALA A 64 10.27 25.57 4.59
N ASP A 65 9.93 25.76 5.86
CA ASP A 65 10.83 25.49 6.99
C ASP A 65 10.65 24.08 7.59
N TRP A 66 9.57 23.37 7.22
CA TRP A 66 9.20 22.08 7.83
C TRP A 66 10.30 21.02 7.79
N TYR A 67 11.10 20.99 6.73
CA TYR A 67 12.18 20.00 6.53
C TYR A 67 13.58 20.52 6.90
N PHE A 68 13.68 21.74 7.46
CA PHE A 68 14.93 22.36 7.90
C PHE A 68 14.98 22.57 9.41
N TYR A 69 13.82 22.69 10.05
CA TYR A 69 13.72 23.00 11.47
C TYR A 69 14.20 21.85 12.37
N ASP A 70 15.06 22.20 13.32
CA ASP A 70 15.58 21.38 14.42
C ASP A 70 15.75 19.89 14.11
N LEU A 71 16.59 19.59 13.11
CA LEU A 71 16.77 18.23 12.58
C LEU A 71 17.28 17.20 13.61
N GLN A 72 17.82 17.65 14.75
CA GLN A 72 18.34 16.80 15.81
C GLN A 72 17.25 16.35 16.79
N TYR A 73 16.14 17.09 16.90
CA TYR A 73 15.02 16.76 17.77
C TYR A 73 13.80 16.37 16.93
N TRP A 74 13.72 15.08 16.57
CA TRP A 74 12.61 14.53 15.78
C TRP A 74 12.22 15.33 14.53
N GLY A 75 13.21 15.81 13.78
CA GLY A 75 12.95 16.53 12.54
C GLY A 75 12.12 15.69 11.55
N LEU A 76 11.27 16.36 10.77
CA LEU A 76 10.35 15.70 9.84
C LEU A 76 11.12 14.84 8.81
N ASP A 77 10.77 13.55 8.73
CA ASP A 77 11.40 12.57 7.84
C ASP A 77 10.40 11.82 6.95
N TYR A 78 9.12 12.22 7.00
CA TYR A 78 8.05 11.64 6.17
C TYR A 78 7.64 12.59 5.04
N PRO A 79 7.13 12.06 3.92
CA PRO A 79 6.75 12.88 2.78
C PRO A 79 5.53 13.79 3.06
N PRO A 80 5.21 14.73 2.14
CA PRO A 80 4.36 15.90 2.45
C PRO A 80 2.95 15.59 2.96
N LEU A 81 2.34 14.47 2.56
CA LEU A 81 0.99 14.15 3.02
C LEU A 81 0.95 13.87 4.53
N THR A 82 2.00 13.29 5.11
CA THR A 82 2.11 13.17 6.57
C THR A 82 2.23 14.54 7.22
N ALA A 83 3.04 15.44 6.65
CA ALA A 83 3.18 16.81 7.15
C ALA A 83 1.83 17.54 7.17
N TYR A 84 1.02 17.38 6.12
CA TYR A 84 -0.33 17.97 6.06
C TYR A 84 -1.30 17.37 7.09
N VAL A 85 -1.21 16.07 7.36
CA VAL A 85 -2.01 15.43 8.41
C VAL A 85 -1.55 15.90 9.80
N SER A 86 -0.25 16.04 10.03
CA SER A 86 0.30 16.63 11.26
C SER A 86 -0.14 18.09 11.41
N TYR A 87 -0.13 18.88 10.33
CA TYR A 87 -0.62 20.26 10.33
C TYR A 87 -2.10 20.33 10.73
N PHE A 88 -2.93 19.48 10.13
CA PHE A 88 -4.35 19.42 10.46
C PHE A 88 -4.58 19.08 11.94
N PHE A 89 -3.92 18.04 12.46
CA PHE A 89 -4.07 17.71 13.88
C PHE A 89 -3.42 18.74 14.80
N GLY A 90 -2.32 19.39 14.40
CA GLY A 90 -1.73 20.51 15.14
C GLY A 90 -2.67 21.71 15.22
N TYR A 91 -3.37 22.03 14.13
CA TYR A 91 -4.42 23.04 14.12
C TYR A 91 -5.54 22.67 15.10
N VAL A 92 -6.06 21.44 15.06
CA VAL A 92 -7.11 21.00 16.01
C VAL A 92 -6.60 21.01 17.45
N ALA A 93 -5.36 20.58 17.69
CA ALA A 93 -4.73 20.57 19.01
C ALA A 93 -4.67 21.99 19.59
N GLN A 94 -4.35 23.01 18.78
CA GLN A 94 -4.34 24.40 19.24
C GLN A 94 -5.67 24.86 19.85
N PHE A 95 -6.81 24.30 19.42
CA PHE A 95 -8.12 24.63 19.99
C PHE A 95 -8.49 23.79 21.21
N VAL A 96 -8.04 22.52 21.24
CA VAL A 96 -8.42 21.55 22.27
C VAL A 96 -7.48 21.56 23.48
N GLU A 97 -6.17 21.59 23.21
CA GLU A 97 -5.09 21.57 24.21
C GLU A 97 -3.87 22.34 23.67
N PRO A 98 -3.86 23.69 23.76
CA PRO A 98 -2.82 24.53 23.18
C PRO A 98 -1.39 24.19 23.64
N GLU A 99 -1.25 23.74 24.89
CA GLU A 99 0.05 23.36 25.47
C GLU A 99 0.69 22.15 24.77
N LEU A 100 -0.10 21.30 24.09
CA LEU A 100 0.39 20.13 23.34
C LEU A 100 1.27 20.53 22.16
N VAL A 101 1.01 21.71 21.57
CA VAL A 101 1.66 22.21 20.35
C VAL A 101 2.39 23.54 20.58
N ALA A 102 2.61 23.94 21.83
CA ALA A 102 3.32 25.18 22.13
C ALA A 102 4.78 25.12 21.65
N LEU A 103 5.13 25.94 20.65
CA LEU A 103 6.44 25.91 20.00
C LEU A 103 7.60 25.99 21.01
N LYS A 104 8.50 25.00 20.99
CA LYS A 104 9.66 24.79 21.88
C LYS A 104 9.32 24.51 23.35
N ALA A 105 8.20 25.00 23.86
CA ALA A 105 7.78 24.80 25.25
C ALA A 105 7.18 23.41 25.51
N SER A 106 6.60 22.79 24.47
CA SER A 106 5.87 21.51 24.56
C SER A 106 6.75 20.26 24.35
N ARG A 107 8.08 20.39 24.34
CA ARG A 107 9.00 19.24 24.18
C ARG A 107 8.88 18.28 25.34
N GLY A 108 8.55 17.03 25.04
CA GLY A 108 8.30 16.02 26.07
C GLY A 108 7.05 16.30 26.90
N TYR A 109 6.06 16.99 26.33
CA TYR A 109 4.81 17.29 27.02
C TYR A 109 3.99 16.00 27.24
N GLU A 110 3.84 15.60 28.51
CA GLU A 110 3.10 14.41 28.91
C GLU A 110 1.93 14.78 29.83
N THR A 111 0.70 14.69 29.31
CA THR A 111 -0.54 14.84 30.08
C THR A 111 -1.55 13.75 29.70
N ALA A 112 -2.50 13.48 30.59
CA ALA A 112 -3.56 12.50 30.32
C ALA A 112 -4.46 12.94 29.15
N THR A 113 -4.79 14.23 29.06
CA THR A 113 -5.59 14.83 27.98
C THR A 113 -4.84 14.78 26.65
N GLY A 114 -3.55 15.14 26.63
CA GLY A 114 -2.74 15.14 25.42
C GLY A 114 -2.58 13.72 24.87
N LYS A 115 -2.40 12.74 25.76
CA LYS A 115 -2.43 11.32 25.40
C LYS A 115 -3.75 10.94 24.73
N VAL A 116 -4.90 11.31 25.31
CA VAL A 116 -6.21 11.02 24.72
C VAL A 116 -6.36 11.64 23.34
N PHE A 117 -6.01 12.93 23.19
CA PHE A 117 -6.05 13.62 21.90
C PHE A 117 -5.25 12.86 20.83
N MET A 118 -4.01 12.52 21.15
CA MET A 118 -3.11 11.80 20.27
C MET A 118 -3.64 10.40 19.93
N ARG A 119 -4.20 9.64 20.89
CA ARG A 119 -4.82 8.33 20.60
C ARG A 119 -6.05 8.47 19.69
N VAL A 120 -6.84 9.52 19.87
CA VAL A 120 -8.02 9.80 19.04
C VAL A 120 -7.62 10.17 17.62
N SER A 121 -6.54 10.93 17.38
CA SER A 121 -6.12 11.30 16.03
C SER A 121 -5.77 10.07 15.18
N VAL A 122 -5.05 9.09 15.75
CA VAL A 122 -4.77 7.81 15.07
C VAL A 122 -6.07 7.03 14.79
N LEU A 123 -7.00 6.99 15.74
CA LEU A 123 -8.29 6.31 15.57
C LEU A 123 -9.17 6.96 14.49
N VAL A 124 -9.17 8.29 14.41
CA VAL A 124 -9.87 9.06 13.36
C VAL A 124 -9.28 8.72 11.99
N CYS A 125 -7.95 8.65 11.87
CA CYS A 125 -7.28 8.21 10.65
C CYS A 125 -7.69 6.79 10.22
N ASP A 126 -7.80 5.85 11.16
CA ASP A 126 -8.30 4.49 10.89
C ASP A 126 -9.74 4.53 10.37
N LEU A 127 -10.61 5.32 10.99
CA LEU A 127 -12.03 5.45 10.62
C LEU A 127 -12.24 6.09 9.24
N VAL A 128 -11.41 7.08 8.89
CA VAL A 128 -11.56 7.86 7.65
C VAL A 128 -10.90 7.16 6.46
N VAL A 129 -9.76 6.49 6.66
CA VAL A 129 -8.95 5.92 5.56
C VAL A 129 -8.91 4.41 5.61
N PHE A 130 -8.44 3.82 6.71
CA PHE A 130 -8.11 2.39 6.76
C PHE A 130 -9.34 1.48 6.72
N MET A 131 -10.31 1.68 7.61
CA MET A 131 -11.51 0.83 7.67
C MET A 131 -12.36 0.95 6.38
N PRO A 132 -12.64 2.14 5.82
CA PRO A 132 -13.33 2.26 4.55
C PRO A 132 -12.59 1.59 3.39
N SER A 133 -11.25 1.65 3.37
CA SER A 133 -10.45 0.99 2.34
C SER A 133 -10.67 -0.53 2.31
N LEU A 134 -10.68 -1.16 3.49
CA LEU A 134 -10.91 -2.60 3.65
C LEU A 134 -12.34 -2.98 3.28
N LEU A 135 -13.32 -2.16 3.65
CA LEU A 135 -14.72 -2.37 3.26
C LEU A 135 -14.90 -2.34 1.74
N LEU A 136 -14.28 -1.38 1.07
CA LEU A 136 -14.33 -1.27 -0.39
C LEU A 136 -13.62 -2.44 -1.07
N LEU A 137 -12.44 -2.83 -0.58
CA LEU A 137 -11.73 -3.99 -1.09
C LEU A 137 -12.55 -5.29 -0.92
N ALA A 138 -13.08 -5.52 0.28
CA ALA A 138 -13.89 -6.71 0.58
C ALA A 138 -15.15 -6.78 -0.30
N LYS A 139 -15.81 -5.64 -0.55
CA LYS A 139 -16.94 -5.57 -1.48
C LYS A 139 -16.55 -5.89 -2.92
N GLY A 140 -15.37 -5.44 -3.36
CA GLY A 140 -14.83 -5.71 -4.68
C GLY A 140 -14.50 -7.20 -4.91
N ILE A 141 -13.89 -7.86 -3.92
CA ILE A 141 -13.49 -9.27 -3.97
C ILE A 141 -14.70 -10.20 -3.79
N TYR A 142 -15.47 -10.00 -2.72
CA TYR A 142 -16.59 -10.88 -2.35
C TYR A 142 -17.92 -10.21 -2.72
N LYS A 143 -18.35 -10.23 -3.99
CA LYS A 143 -19.49 -9.43 -4.46
C LYS A 143 -20.85 -9.79 -3.86
N ARG A 144 -21.09 -11.05 -3.50
CA ARG A 144 -22.39 -11.50 -2.96
C ARG A 144 -22.30 -12.16 -1.58
N GLN A 145 -21.09 -12.56 -1.17
CA GLN A 145 -20.86 -13.36 0.03
C GLN A 145 -20.62 -12.46 1.24
N TRP A 146 -21.68 -12.01 1.91
CA TRP A 146 -21.57 -11.15 3.09
C TRP A 146 -20.74 -11.79 4.21
N ALA A 147 -20.95 -13.09 4.49
CA ALA A 147 -20.19 -13.81 5.51
C ALA A 147 -18.66 -13.73 5.28
N LEU A 148 -18.20 -14.02 4.06
CA LEU A 148 -16.77 -13.93 3.71
C LEU A 148 -16.22 -12.50 3.81
N ARG A 149 -17.04 -11.47 3.54
CA ARG A 149 -16.63 -10.08 3.77
C ARG A 149 -16.37 -9.84 5.25
N MET A 150 -17.27 -10.29 6.12
CA MET A 150 -17.14 -10.07 7.56
C MET A 150 -15.96 -10.85 8.14
N GLU A 151 -15.73 -12.09 7.67
CA GLU A 151 -14.54 -12.87 8.04
C GLU A 151 -13.25 -12.16 7.64
N PHE A 152 -13.16 -11.68 6.39
CA PHE A 152 -12.02 -10.90 5.91
C PHE A 152 -11.80 -9.65 6.76
N LEU A 153 -12.86 -8.88 7.02
CA LEU A 153 -12.78 -7.65 7.81
C LEU A 153 -12.35 -7.94 9.25
N MET A 154 -12.93 -8.94 9.90
CA MET A 154 -12.51 -9.33 11.26
C MET A 154 -11.05 -9.74 11.29
N LEU A 155 -10.61 -10.58 10.35
CA LEU A 155 -9.23 -11.08 10.32
C LEU A 155 -8.22 -9.95 10.17
N VAL A 156 -8.48 -9.00 9.27
CA VAL A 156 -7.57 -7.88 9.02
C VAL A 156 -7.67 -6.82 10.11
N LEU A 157 -8.88 -6.43 10.53
CA LEU A 157 -9.07 -5.39 11.54
C LEU A 157 -8.61 -5.81 12.93
N LEU A 158 -8.64 -7.10 13.25
CA LEU A 158 -8.16 -7.64 14.53
C LEU A 158 -6.72 -8.18 14.45
N GLN A 159 -6.02 -7.94 13.34
CA GLN A 159 -4.61 -8.34 13.22
C GLN A 159 -3.77 -7.64 14.30
N PRO A 160 -3.09 -8.38 15.20
CA PRO A 160 -2.38 -7.79 16.34
C PRO A 160 -1.31 -6.78 15.94
N ALA A 161 -0.61 -7.02 14.83
CA ALA A 161 0.45 -6.12 14.36
C ALA A 161 -0.07 -4.71 14.06
N PHE A 162 -1.21 -4.56 13.38
CA PHE A 162 -1.78 -3.24 13.07
C PHE A 162 -2.26 -2.52 14.34
N ILE A 163 -2.81 -3.28 15.29
CA ILE A 163 -3.31 -2.70 16.54
C ILE A 163 -2.16 -2.28 17.44
N LEU A 164 -1.20 -3.16 17.69
CA LEU A 164 -0.11 -2.90 18.65
C LEU A 164 0.83 -1.80 18.15
N ILE A 165 1.14 -1.74 16.85
CA ILE A 165 2.07 -0.73 16.33
C ILE A 165 1.40 0.65 16.27
N ASP A 166 0.18 0.76 15.74
CA ASP A 166 -0.44 2.08 15.59
C ASP A 166 -1.09 2.58 16.89
N HIS A 167 -1.82 1.70 17.60
CA HIS A 167 -2.60 2.08 18.78
C HIS A 167 -1.89 1.83 20.11
N GLY A 168 -0.83 1.01 20.13
CA GLY A 168 0.04 0.81 21.29
C GLY A 168 1.29 1.68 21.21
N HIS A 169 2.19 1.34 20.29
CA HIS A 169 3.48 1.99 20.07
C HIS A 169 3.36 3.45 19.61
N PHE A 170 2.29 3.80 18.89
CA PHE A 170 1.93 5.13 18.38
C PHE A 170 2.53 5.48 17.02
N GLN A 171 1.84 5.04 15.96
CA GLN A 171 2.22 5.25 14.57
C GLN A 171 0.97 5.46 13.70
N TYR A 172 1.13 6.04 12.51
CA TYR A 172 0.07 6.24 11.53
C TYR A 172 0.23 5.31 10.30
N ASN A 173 0.68 4.06 10.48
CA ASN A 173 0.96 3.16 9.35
C ASN A 173 -0.30 2.83 8.54
N ASN A 174 -1.42 2.65 9.23
CA ASN A 174 -2.70 2.26 8.64
C ASN A 174 -3.21 3.29 7.63
N VAL A 175 -2.77 4.55 7.67
CA VAL A 175 -3.13 5.56 6.65
C VAL A 175 -2.49 5.22 5.31
N SER A 176 -1.18 4.96 5.28
CA SER A 176 -0.47 4.58 4.04
C SER A 176 -0.94 3.21 3.52
N LEU A 177 -1.17 2.24 4.43
CA LEU A 177 -1.76 0.95 4.07
C LEU A 177 -3.18 1.10 3.55
N GLY A 178 -3.98 2.00 4.12
CA GLY A 178 -5.34 2.29 3.68
C GLY A 178 -5.37 2.91 2.28
N PHE A 179 -4.50 3.88 1.99
CA PHE A 179 -4.35 4.42 0.63
C PHE A 179 -3.87 3.36 -0.38
N THR A 180 -2.94 2.49 0.02
CA THR A 180 -2.51 1.35 -0.81
C THR A 180 -3.68 0.39 -1.08
N THR A 181 -4.48 0.10 -0.06
CA THR A 181 -5.66 -0.76 -0.16
C THR A 181 -6.74 -0.14 -1.06
N LEU A 182 -6.99 1.18 -0.94
CA LEU A 182 -7.88 1.92 -1.83
C LEU A 182 -7.39 1.87 -3.28
N SER A 183 -6.08 2.01 -3.49
CA SER A 183 -5.48 1.88 -4.81
C SER A 183 -5.80 0.53 -5.44
N VAL A 184 -5.50 -0.56 -4.73
CA VAL A 184 -5.79 -1.92 -5.20
C VAL A 184 -7.28 -2.12 -5.43
N ALA A 185 -8.13 -1.68 -4.50
CA ALA A 185 -9.59 -1.80 -4.63
C ALA A 185 -10.12 -1.06 -5.88
N CYS A 186 -9.59 0.12 -6.21
CA CYS A 186 -9.95 0.87 -7.41
C CYS A 186 -9.44 0.18 -8.68
N ILE A 187 -8.19 -0.26 -8.70
CA ILE A 187 -7.57 -0.93 -9.86
C ILE A 187 -8.31 -2.22 -10.22
N LEU A 188 -8.69 -3.03 -9.21
CA LEU A 188 -9.47 -4.26 -9.40
C LEU A 188 -10.88 -4.01 -9.94
N GLN A 189 -11.40 -2.80 -9.80
CA GLN A 189 -12.70 -2.37 -10.31
C GLN A 189 -12.57 -1.51 -11.58
N ASP A 190 -11.43 -1.55 -12.25
CA ASP A 190 -11.12 -0.79 -13.47
C ASP A 190 -11.06 0.74 -13.32
N TYR A 191 -11.10 1.27 -12.09
CA TYR A 191 -10.87 2.69 -11.79
C TYR A 191 -9.37 3.02 -11.68
N GLU A 192 -8.61 2.75 -12.74
CA GLU A 192 -7.14 2.77 -12.72
C GLU A 192 -6.55 4.15 -12.35
N VAL A 193 -7.16 5.23 -12.86
CA VAL A 193 -6.71 6.61 -12.59
C VAL A 193 -6.85 6.95 -11.11
N LEU A 194 -8.00 6.65 -10.52
CA LEU A 194 -8.22 6.87 -9.09
C LEU A 194 -7.30 5.97 -8.25
N GLY A 195 -7.07 4.75 -8.72
CA GLY A 195 -6.09 3.85 -8.13
C GLY A 195 -4.68 4.43 -8.10
N SER A 196 -4.23 5.04 -9.19
CA SER A 196 -2.92 5.72 -9.28
C SER A 196 -2.84 6.94 -8.35
N ILE A 197 -3.92 7.71 -8.22
CA ILE A 197 -3.99 8.85 -7.29
C ILE A 197 -3.83 8.35 -5.84
N PHE A 198 -4.62 7.34 -5.44
CA PHE A 198 -4.52 6.79 -4.08
C PHE A 198 -3.14 6.17 -3.80
N PHE A 199 -2.52 5.50 -4.77
CA PHE A 199 -1.16 5.00 -4.58
C PHE A 199 -0.14 6.13 -4.44
N SER A 200 -0.32 7.22 -5.18
CA SER A 200 0.49 8.44 -5.01
C SER A 200 0.33 9.03 -3.62
N CYS A 201 -0.89 9.04 -3.06
CA CYS A 201 -1.13 9.42 -1.66
C CYS A 201 -0.42 8.48 -0.67
N ALA A 202 -0.44 7.15 -0.91
CA ALA A 202 0.25 6.19 -0.06
C ALA A 202 1.75 6.45 0.02
N LEU A 203 2.40 6.70 -1.13
CA LEU A 203 3.81 7.06 -1.25
C LEU A 203 4.12 8.40 -0.56
N ASN A 204 3.22 9.37 -0.67
CA ASN A 204 3.38 10.68 -0.07
C ASN A 204 3.04 10.72 1.44
N PHE A 205 2.45 9.66 1.98
CA PHE A 205 2.28 9.48 3.42
C PHE A 205 3.46 8.71 4.02
N LYS A 206 3.83 7.57 3.44
CA LYS A 206 4.98 6.80 3.92
C LYS A 206 5.72 6.19 2.73
N GLN A 207 6.99 6.59 2.57
CA GLN A 207 7.86 6.17 1.48
C GLN A 207 8.06 4.66 1.42
N MET A 208 7.82 3.94 2.52
CA MET A 208 7.84 2.47 2.55
C MET A 208 6.80 1.82 1.63
N ALA A 209 5.76 2.54 1.19
CA ALA A 209 4.85 2.07 0.15
C ALA A 209 5.54 1.84 -1.20
N LEU A 210 6.77 2.33 -1.39
CA LEU A 210 7.59 2.09 -2.59
C LEU A 210 7.86 0.60 -2.81
N TYR A 211 7.79 -0.23 -1.77
CA TYR A 211 7.90 -1.70 -1.90
C TYR A 211 6.83 -2.30 -2.80
N TYR A 212 5.67 -1.65 -2.92
CA TYR A 212 4.57 -2.08 -3.78
C TYR A 212 4.63 -1.49 -5.20
N ALA A 213 5.47 -0.47 -5.40
CA ALA A 213 5.47 0.31 -6.64
C ALA A 213 5.80 -0.51 -7.89
N PRO A 214 6.80 -1.44 -7.88
CA PRO A 214 7.05 -2.28 -9.05
C PRO A 214 5.84 -3.12 -9.44
N ALA A 215 5.18 -3.78 -8.47
CA ALA A 215 4.03 -4.63 -8.73
C ALA A 215 2.85 -3.85 -9.33
N ILE A 216 2.52 -2.70 -8.74
CA ILE A 216 1.42 -1.84 -9.22
C ILE A 216 1.74 -1.26 -10.60
N THR A 217 2.98 -0.78 -10.80
CA THR A 217 3.41 -0.19 -12.07
C THR A 217 3.36 -1.20 -13.20
N PHE A 218 3.98 -2.37 -13.03
CA PHE A 218 3.98 -3.39 -14.08
C PHE A 218 2.58 -3.93 -14.36
N TYR A 219 1.72 -4.05 -13.34
CA TYR A 219 0.32 -4.42 -13.56
C TYR A 219 -0.41 -3.38 -14.42
N LEU A 220 -0.29 -2.09 -14.10
CA LEU A 220 -0.94 -1.02 -14.86
C LEU A 220 -0.38 -0.87 -16.27
N VAL A 221 0.95 -0.97 -16.45
CA VAL A 221 1.60 -0.97 -17.76
C VAL A 221 1.14 -2.16 -18.60
N ALA A 222 1.10 -3.36 -18.03
CA ALA A 222 0.58 -4.53 -18.71
C ALA A 222 -0.88 -4.30 -19.16
N LYS A 223 -1.71 -3.71 -18.30
CA LYS A 223 -3.10 -3.36 -18.64
C LYS A 223 -3.18 -2.36 -19.80
N CYS A 224 -2.29 -1.37 -19.86
CA CYS A 224 -2.16 -0.48 -21.01
C CYS A 224 -1.84 -1.25 -22.29
N LEU A 225 -0.90 -2.21 -22.24
CA LEU A 225 -0.45 -2.98 -23.41
C LEU A 225 -1.58 -3.84 -24.01
N TYR A 226 -2.50 -4.33 -23.19
CA TYR A 226 -3.66 -5.11 -23.65
C TYR A 226 -4.83 -4.25 -24.16
N ARG A 227 -4.74 -2.92 -24.15
CA ARG A 227 -5.80 -2.02 -24.67
C ARG A 227 -5.41 -1.43 -26.04
N PRO A 228 -6.39 -1.16 -26.92
CA PRO A 228 -6.14 -0.67 -28.28
C PRO A 228 -5.45 0.71 -28.32
N ASN A 229 -5.64 1.55 -27.28
CA ASN A 229 -5.07 2.89 -27.17
C ASN A 229 -4.00 2.99 -26.08
N PHE A 230 -2.92 2.21 -26.22
CA PHE A 230 -1.82 2.15 -25.24
C PHE A 230 -1.34 3.54 -24.81
N PHE A 231 -0.94 4.39 -25.76
CA PHE A 231 -0.31 5.69 -25.48
C PHE A 231 -1.25 6.63 -24.72
N LEU A 232 -2.52 6.70 -25.12
CA LEU A 232 -3.50 7.56 -24.43
C LEU A 232 -3.74 7.08 -23.00
N HIS A 233 -3.87 5.77 -22.80
CA HIS A 233 -4.13 5.22 -21.48
C HIS A 233 -2.90 5.39 -20.56
N PHE A 234 -1.70 5.11 -21.08
CA PHE A 234 -0.45 5.34 -20.39
C PHE A 234 -0.26 6.81 -20.00
N ALA A 235 -0.51 7.74 -20.94
CA ALA A 235 -0.43 9.18 -20.67
C ALA A 235 -1.45 9.61 -19.61
N LYS A 236 -2.67 9.06 -19.62
CA LYS A 236 -3.70 9.34 -18.60
C LYS A 236 -3.24 8.93 -17.20
N LEU A 237 -2.64 7.73 -17.07
CA LEU A 237 -2.11 7.26 -15.80
C LEU A 237 -0.89 8.09 -15.36
N GLY A 238 0.02 8.40 -16.28
CA GLY A 238 1.18 9.26 -16.01
C GLY A 238 0.75 10.66 -15.54
N ALA A 239 -0.23 11.27 -16.22
CA ALA A 239 -0.79 12.56 -15.82
C ALA A 239 -1.44 12.51 -14.43
N ALA A 240 -2.12 11.42 -14.08
CA ALA A 240 -2.70 11.25 -12.75
C ALA A 240 -1.64 11.19 -11.65
N VAL A 241 -0.55 10.45 -11.88
CA VAL A 241 0.59 10.37 -10.94
C VAL A 241 1.29 11.73 -10.82
N ILE A 242 1.73 12.31 -11.95
CA ILE A 242 2.43 13.60 -11.97
C ILE A 242 1.57 14.70 -11.34
N GLY A 243 0.29 14.76 -11.69
CA GLY A 243 -0.65 15.73 -11.12
C GLY A 243 -0.82 15.56 -9.61
N SER A 244 -0.93 14.32 -9.11
CA SER A 244 -1.05 14.06 -7.68
C SER A 244 0.20 14.51 -6.91
N PHE A 245 1.38 14.18 -7.41
CA PHE A 245 2.65 14.63 -6.81
C PHE A 245 2.80 16.15 -6.89
N ALA A 246 2.46 16.77 -8.02
CA ALA A 246 2.50 18.22 -8.17
C ALA A 246 1.58 18.92 -7.16
N VAL A 247 0.34 18.45 -6.98
CA VAL A 247 -0.60 19.02 -6.00
C VAL A 247 -0.04 18.93 -4.58
N LEU A 248 0.57 17.80 -4.22
CA LEU A 248 1.12 17.59 -2.88
C LEU A 248 2.46 18.29 -2.64
N TRP A 249 3.24 18.59 -3.69
CA TRP A 249 4.59 19.15 -3.53
C TRP A 249 4.62 20.66 -3.81
N LEU A 250 3.68 21.19 -4.58
CA LEU A 250 3.63 22.62 -4.94
C LEU A 250 3.62 23.56 -3.71
N PRO A 251 2.93 23.26 -2.59
CA PRO A 251 2.98 24.13 -1.41
C PRO A 251 4.38 24.24 -0.78
N LEU A 252 5.27 23.26 -0.99
CA LEU A 252 6.68 23.36 -0.54
C LEU A 252 7.44 24.48 -1.27
N CYS A 253 6.94 24.91 -2.42
CA CYS A 253 7.54 25.96 -3.25
C CYS A 253 6.93 27.33 -2.99
N ALA A 254 6.19 27.49 -1.88
CA ALA A 254 5.50 28.73 -1.54
C ALA A 254 6.45 29.91 -1.26
N SER A 255 7.72 29.66 -0.85
CA SER A 255 8.72 30.73 -0.66
C SER A 255 9.30 31.27 -1.98
N GLY A 256 8.99 30.63 -3.12
CA GLY A 256 9.40 31.06 -4.46
C GLY A 256 10.03 29.93 -5.28
N LEU A 257 9.94 30.04 -6.62
CA LEU A 257 10.47 29.01 -7.53
C LEU A 257 12.00 28.81 -7.41
N SER A 258 12.75 29.85 -7.03
CA SER A 258 14.20 29.77 -6.85
C SER A 258 14.62 28.89 -5.67
N GLU A 259 13.80 28.82 -4.62
CA GLU A 259 14.05 28.04 -3.39
C GLU A 259 13.29 26.69 -3.38
N CYS A 260 12.39 26.50 -4.33
CA CYS A 260 11.64 25.25 -4.52
C CYS A 260 12.57 24.04 -4.68
N GLY A 261 13.64 24.20 -5.48
CA GLY A 261 14.59 23.13 -5.73
C GLY A 261 15.35 22.69 -4.48
N THR A 262 15.77 23.65 -3.64
CA THR A 262 16.50 23.35 -2.39
C THR A 262 15.58 22.70 -1.35
N THR A 263 14.34 23.17 -1.22
CA THR A 263 13.34 22.60 -0.31
C THR A 263 12.95 21.17 -0.70
N ILE A 264 12.71 20.92 -1.99
CA ILE A 264 12.43 19.56 -2.49
C ILE A 264 13.64 18.65 -2.29
N ALA A 265 14.86 19.13 -2.59
CA ALA A 265 16.08 18.34 -2.38
C ALA A 265 16.28 17.97 -0.90
N GLN A 266 16.04 18.92 0.01
CA GLN A 266 16.10 18.68 1.44
C GLN A 266 15.04 17.66 1.88
N MET A 267 13.78 17.82 1.44
CA MET A 267 12.70 16.88 1.74
C MET A 267 13.05 15.47 1.25
N LEU A 268 13.56 15.32 0.02
CA LEU A 268 13.97 14.03 -0.52
C LEU A 268 15.13 13.40 0.26
N HIS A 269 16.12 14.19 0.67
CA HIS A 269 17.24 13.71 1.49
C HIS A 269 16.76 13.23 2.87
N ARG A 270 15.75 13.89 3.45
CA ARG A 270 15.13 13.48 4.72
C ARG A 270 14.30 12.20 4.57
N VAL A 271 13.47 12.12 3.53
CA VAL A 271 12.58 10.98 3.27
C VAL A 271 13.35 9.73 2.86
N PHE A 272 14.43 9.87 2.09
CA PHE A 272 15.29 8.78 1.66
C PHE A 272 16.71 8.96 2.23
N PRO A 273 16.94 8.64 3.51
CA PRO A 273 18.25 8.74 4.12
C PRO A 273 19.11 7.54 3.68
N ILE A 274 19.64 7.59 2.46
CA ILE A 274 20.50 6.54 1.87
C ILE A 274 21.73 6.24 2.76
N ALA A 275 22.12 7.20 3.60
CA ALA A 275 23.21 7.07 4.56
C ALA A 275 22.90 6.18 5.78
N ARG A 276 21.63 5.79 6.02
CA ARG A 276 21.28 4.86 7.11
C ARG A 276 21.82 3.46 6.79
N GLY A 277 22.71 2.97 7.64
CA GLY A 277 23.46 1.74 7.38
C GLY A 277 22.55 0.50 7.46
N LEU A 278 22.88 -0.56 6.71
CA LEU A 278 22.13 -1.83 6.67
C LEU A 278 21.91 -2.49 8.06
N PHE A 279 22.80 -2.21 9.03
CA PHE A 279 22.77 -2.81 10.37
C PHE A 279 22.44 -1.81 11.49
N GLU A 280 21.94 -0.63 11.14
CA GLU A 280 21.59 0.42 12.11
C GLU A 280 20.54 -0.08 13.11
N ASP A 281 19.56 -0.85 12.62
CA ASP A 281 18.53 -1.49 13.44
C ASP A 281 18.64 -3.03 13.41
N LYS A 282 18.37 -3.66 14.55
CA LYS A 282 18.25 -5.13 14.67
C LYS A 282 16.91 -5.62 14.13
N VAL A 283 16.79 -5.62 12.80
CA VAL A 283 15.58 -6.10 12.11
C VAL A 283 15.75 -7.57 11.72
N ALA A 284 14.63 -8.31 11.64
CA ALA A 284 14.58 -9.67 11.08
C ALA A 284 14.87 -9.65 9.57
N ASN A 285 16.15 -9.48 9.24
CA ASN A 285 16.67 -9.38 7.89
C ASN A 285 17.65 -10.54 7.64
N VAL A 286 17.64 -11.13 6.44
CA VAL A 286 18.60 -12.15 6.01
C VAL A 286 20.03 -11.71 6.30
N TRP A 287 20.33 -10.42 6.10
CA TRP A 287 21.65 -9.87 6.38
C TRP A 287 22.02 -9.88 7.86
N CYS A 288 21.07 -9.64 8.78
CA CYS A 288 21.31 -9.78 10.21
C CYS A 288 21.62 -11.23 10.58
N CYS A 289 20.93 -12.20 9.98
CA CYS A 289 21.24 -13.62 10.15
C CYS A 289 22.63 -13.98 9.59
N VAL A 290 22.95 -13.51 8.38
CA VAL A 290 24.27 -13.74 7.77
C VAL A 290 25.39 -13.08 8.58
N ASP A 291 25.16 -11.90 9.15
CA ASP A 291 26.13 -11.21 10.01
C ASP A 291 26.46 -12.00 11.29
N LEU A 292 25.53 -12.80 11.83
CA LEU A 292 25.83 -13.66 12.99
C LEU A 292 26.98 -14.63 12.69
N PHE A 293 26.98 -15.23 11.50
CA PHE A 293 27.94 -16.25 11.09
C PHE A 293 29.17 -15.68 10.40
N TRP A 294 29.00 -14.70 9.50
CA TRP A 294 30.08 -14.18 8.66
C TRP A 294 30.67 -12.85 9.16
N LYS A 295 30.04 -12.21 10.17
CA LYS A 295 30.44 -10.88 10.67
C LYS A 295 30.60 -9.86 9.53
N LEU A 296 29.63 -9.87 8.61
CA LEU A 296 29.58 -9.06 7.39
C LEU A 296 29.87 -7.57 7.67
N ARG A 297 29.36 -7.03 8.78
CA ARG A 297 29.55 -5.64 9.22
C ARG A 297 31.02 -5.24 9.45
N HIS A 298 31.89 -6.20 9.76
CA HIS A 298 33.32 -5.95 10.01
C HIS A 298 34.18 -6.24 8.77
N ARG A 299 33.62 -6.94 7.78
CA ARG A 299 34.36 -7.43 6.60
C ARG A 299 34.07 -6.65 5.33
N VAL A 300 32.92 -5.96 5.26
CA VAL A 300 32.49 -5.24 4.06
C VAL A 300 32.17 -3.80 4.43
N ALA A 301 32.77 -2.86 3.70
CA ALA A 301 32.50 -1.44 3.92
C ALA A 301 31.02 -1.12 3.63
N PRO A 302 30.39 -0.19 4.37
CA PRO A 302 28.96 0.13 4.23
C PRO A 302 28.52 0.42 2.78
N GLN A 303 29.33 1.16 2.01
CA GLN A 303 29.06 1.45 0.60
C GLN A 303 28.88 0.19 -0.27
N HIS A 304 29.66 -0.87 -0.02
CA HIS A 304 29.57 -2.12 -0.78
C HIS A 304 28.38 -2.97 -0.34
N LEU A 305 28.01 -2.91 0.95
CA LEU A 305 26.75 -3.48 1.42
C LEU A 305 25.56 -2.85 0.71
N VAL A 306 25.65 -1.54 0.42
CA VAL A 306 24.59 -0.80 -0.28
C VAL A 306 24.38 -1.25 -1.74
N TYR A 307 25.43 -1.73 -2.41
CA TYR A 307 25.31 -2.29 -3.76
C TYR A 307 24.87 -3.76 -3.75
N LEU A 308 25.33 -4.55 -2.78
CA LEU A 308 25.05 -5.98 -2.71
C LEU A 308 23.54 -6.26 -2.51
N TRP A 309 22.92 -5.60 -1.53
CA TRP A 309 21.51 -5.80 -1.23
C TRP A 309 20.54 -5.21 -2.28
N SER A 310 20.91 -4.13 -2.98
CA SER A 310 20.11 -3.50 -4.03
C SER A 310 20.07 -4.41 -5.26
N ALA A 311 21.12 -5.19 -5.48
CA ALA A 311 21.14 -6.29 -6.46
C ALA A 311 20.35 -7.52 -6.01
N CYS A 312 20.31 -7.87 -4.71
CA CYS A 312 19.61 -9.06 -4.20
C CYS A 312 18.09 -8.86 -3.97
N THR A 313 17.62 -7.63 -3.78
CA THR A 313 16.20 -7.36 -3.50
C THR A 313 15.29 -7.74 -4.68
N PRO A 314 15.62 -7.44 -5.95
CA PRO A 314 14.83 -7.87 -7.11
C PRO A 314 14.77 -9.41 -7.27
N THR A 315 15.87 -10.12 -6.98
CA THR A 315 15.95 -11.57 -7.19
C THR A 315 15.15 -12.37 -6.16
N THR A 316 14.98 -11.85 -4.95
CA THR A 316 14.13 -12.46 -3.90
C THR A 316 12.62 -12.27 -4.18
N LEU A 317 12.24 -11.15 -4.82
CA LEU A 317 10.86 -10.93 -5.28
C LEU A 317 10.43 -11.94 -6.36
N GLU A 318 11.33 -12.29 -7.30
CA GLU A 318 11.08 -13.34 -8.28
C GLU A 318 10.96 -14.73 -7.63
N ALA A 319 11.83 -15.05 -6.65
CA ALA A 319 11.81 -16.33 -5.94
C ALA A 319 10.50 -16.56 -5.15
N THR A 320 9.92 -15.51 -4.58
CA THR A 320 8.62 -15.57 -3.88
C THR A 320 7.48 -15.88 -4.85
N HIS A 321 7.55 -15.34 -6.08
CA HIS A 321 6.58 -15.60 -7.15
C HIS A 321 6.65 -17.05 -7.66
N VAL A 322 7.84 -17.68 -7.63
CA VAL A 322 8.05 -19.09 -7.95
C VAL A 322 7.54 -20.01 -6.82
N CYS A 323 7.84 -19.71 -5.55
CA CYS A 323 7.33 -20.48 -4.41
C CYS A 323 5.80 -20.48 -4.32
N CYS A 324 5.16 -19.34 -4.61
CA CYS A 324 3.69 -19.25 -4.66
C CYS A 324 3.04 -20.04 -5.81
N ARG A 325 3.80 -20.38 -6.87
CA ARG A 325 3.33 -21.33 -7.91
C ARG A 325 3.48 -22.79 -7.49
N VAL A 326 4.51 -23.10 -6.71
CA VAL A 326 4.79 -24.48 -6.24
C VAL A 326 3.87 -24.87 -5.08
N ALA A 327 3.42 -23.92 -4.26
CA ALA A 327 2.62 -24.18 -3.06
C ALA A 327 1.09 -24.27 -3.27
N ARG A 328 0.56 -24.40 -4.51
CA ARG A 328 -0.90 -24.48 -4.72
C ARG A 328 -1.42 -25.92 -4.78
N PRO A 329 -2.29 -26.34 -3.84
CA PRO A 329 -3.50 -27.09 -4.18
C PRO A 329 -4.51 -26.14 -4.87
N GLN A 330 -5.06 -26.55 -6.02
CA GLN A 330 -6.18 -25.86 -6.70
C GLN A 330 -7.44 -25.93 -5.81
N PRO A 331 -8.38 -24.94 -5.79
CA PRO A 331 -8.84 -24.16 -6.94
C PRO A 331 -9.13 -22.67 -6.68
N LEU A 332 -8.52 -21.76 -7.44
CA LEU A 332 -8.95 -20.35 -7.59
C LEU A 332 -8.55 -19.81 -8.98
N LEU A 333 -8.76 -20.63 -10.02
CA LEU A 333 -8.51 -20.28 -11.42
C LEU A 333 -9.80 -20.41 -12.23
N ALA A 334 -10.72 -19.48 -12.00
CA ALA A 334 -11.78 -19.16 -12.96
C ALA A 334 -11.62 -17.74 -13.55
N PHE A 335 -10.59 -16.97 -13.15
CA PHE A 335 -10.47 -15.56 -13.55
C PHE A 335 -9.45 -15.25 -14.66
N CYS A 336 -8.80 -16.27 -15.24
CA CYS A 336 -7.99 -16.11 -16.46
C CYS A 336 -8.26 -17.27 -17.42
N ARG A 337 -9.37 -17.21 -18.17
CA ARG A 337 -9.39 -17.79 -19.51
C ARG A 337 -9.10 -16.66 -20.48
N PRO A 338 -7.91 -16.62 -21.12
CA PRO A 338 -7.81 -15.95 -22.40
C PRO A 338 -8.76 -16.69 -23.35
N SER A 339 -9.69 -15.94 -23.93
CA SER A 339 -10.42 -16.36 -25.12
C SER A 339 -9.42 -16.92 -26.14
N SER A 340 -9.70 -18.14 -26.57
CA SER A 340 -9.03 -18.92 -27.61
C SER A 340 -8.62 -18.07 -28.82
N THR A 341 -7.30 -17.94 -29.05
CA THR A 341 -6.62 -18.02 -30.37
C THR A 341 -5.12 -17.79 -30.18
N SER A 342 -4.37 -18.85 -29.87
CA SER A 342 -2.97 -19.05 -30.28
C SER A 342 -2.39 -20.32 -29.64
N CYS A 343 -2.92 -21.47 -30.06
CA CYS A 343 -2.18 -22.74 -30.01
C CYS A 343 -1.68 -23.03 -31.42
N ALA A 344 -0.65 -22.31 -31.87
CA ALA A 344 0.03 -22.59 -33.13
C ALA A 344 1.48 -22.09 -33.10
N ALA A 345 2.24 -22.40 -32.04
CA ALA A 345 3.68 -22.11 -32.01
C ALA A 345 4.47 -22.98 -31.02
N VAL A 346 4.09 -24.25 -30.79
CA VAL A 346 4.96 -25.23 -30.07
C VAL A 346 4.76 -26.65 -30.60
N ARG A 347 4.86 -26.85 -31.92
CA ARG A 347 5.06 -28.19 -32.54
C ARG A 347 6.13 -28.14 -33.62
N LEU A 348 7.29 -27.61 -33.26
CA LEU A 348 8.53 -27.72 -34.02
C LEU A 348 9.64 -28.20 -33.07
N ALA A 349 9.44 -29.38 -32.47
CA ALA A 349 10.45 -30.13 -31.73
C ALA A 349 9.97 -31.57 -31.50
N CYS A 350 9.78 -32.32 -32.59
CA CYS A 350 9.83 -33.78 -32.60
C CYS A 350 9.93 -34.24 -34.05
N GLY A 351 11.14 -34.14 -34.60
CA GLY A 351 11.53 -34.90 -35.78
C GLY A 351 12.11 -36.24 -35.36
N SER A 352 11.98 -37.23 -36.25
CA SER A 352 12.47 -38.62 -36.15
C SER A 352 11.62 -39.54 -35.27
N SER A 353 11.27 -40.78 -35.64
CA SER A 353 11.45 -41.58 -36.85
C SER A 353 10.57 -42.84 -36.70
N SER A 354 10.52 -43.68 -37.72
CA SER A 354 9.85 -45.02 -37.82
C SER A 354 8.35 -44.98 -38.17
N ARG A 355 7.95 -45.29 -39.42
CA ARG A 355 7.89 -46.58 -40.16
C ARG A 355 6.64 -47.42 -39.82
N SER A 356 5.99 -47.87 -40.91
CA SER A 356 5.04 -49.00 -41.06
C SER A 356 3.73 -48.91 -40.27
N SER A 357 2.55 -49.33 -40.75
CA SER A 357 2.12 -50.04 -41.96
C SER A 357 0.58 -50.07 -41.98
N THR A 358 0.02 -50.24 -43.18
CA THR A 358 -1.21 -51.01 -43.49
C THR A 358 -2.60 -50.59 -42.98
N ARG A 359 -3.37 -50.04 -43.93
CA ARG A 359 -4.72 -50.44 -44.40
C ARG A 359 -5.99 -50.13 -43.58
N PRO A 360 -7.17 -50.04 -44.27
CA PRO A 360 -8.24 -49.10 -43.93
C PRO A 360 -9.47 -49.77 -43.30
N CYS A 361 -10.30 -48.99 -42.61
CA CYS A 361 -11.69 -49.35 -42.36
C CYS A 361 -12.63 -48.24 -42.82
N ARG A 362 -13.61 -48.65 -43.64
CA ARG A 362 -14.71 -47.88 -44.20
C ARG A 362 -15.81 -47.68 -43.17
N SER A 363 -16.47 -46.52 -43.21
CA SER A 363 -17.91 -46.26 -43.06
C SER A 363 -18.09 -44.80 -42.64
N SER A 364 -18.39 -43.90 -43.58
CA SER A 364 -19.73 -43.48 -43.99
C SER A 364 -20.48 -42.66 -42.93
N SER A 365 -20.32 -41.32 -42.98
CA SER A 365 -21.44 -40.37 -43.14
C SER A 365 -20.92 -38.91 -43.04
N CYS A 366 -21.18 -38.14 -44.10
CA CYS A 366 -21.23 -36.66 -44.24
C CYS A 366 -20.18 -35.81 -43.49
N ARG A 367 -19.14 -35.20 -44.11
CA ARG A 367 -19.11 -34.14 -45.17
C ARG A 367 -20.31 -33.18 -45.11
N SER A 368 -20.19 -31.85 -45.08
CA SER A 368 -19.03 -30.97 -45.19
C SER A 368 -19.46 -29.48 -45.16
N LYS A 369 -18.50 -28.60 -44.82
CA LYS A 369 -18.31 -27.19 -45.27
C LYS A 369 -19.24 -26.14 -44.64
N CYS A 370 -18.78 -25.12 -43.91
CA CYS A 370 -17.71 -24.13 -44.13
C CYS A 370 -18.01 -23.10 -45.25
N MET A 371 -18.10 -21.83 -44.82
CA MET A 371 -17.83 -20.57 -45.53
C MET A 371 -18.92 -19.80 -46.34
N ARG A 372 -19.02 -18.52 -45.94
CA ARG A 372 -19.16 -17.26 -46.73
C ARG A 372 -20.56 -16.74 -47.13
N LYS A 373 -20.90 -15.55 -46.60
CA LYS A 373 -21.09 -14.24 -47.30
C LYS A 373 -21.90 -13.32 -46.37
N GLN A 374 -21.35 -12.21 -45.86
CA GLN A 374 -21.23 -10.87 -46.47
C GLN A 374 -22.58 -10.24 -46.85
N PHE A 375 -22.82 -9.07 -46.23
CA PHE A 375 -23.93 -8.12 -46.39
C PHE A 375 -24.42 -7.92 -47.83
N SER A 376 -25.75 -7.83 -47.99
CA SER A 376 -26.40 -7.06 -49.06
C SER A 376 -27.86 -6.79 -48.68
N PHE A 377 -28.16 -5.52 -48.42
CA PHE A 377 -29.51 -4.96 -48.53
C PHE A 377 -29.98 -5.07 -49.98
N ARG A 378 -31.24 -5.46 -50.20
CA ARG A 378 -31.97 -5.28 -51.46
C ARG A 378 -33.27 -4.54 -51.17
N CYS A 379 -33.44 -3.39 -51.82
CA CYS A 379 -34.74 -2.80 -52.14
C CYS A 379 -35.19 -3.31 -53.51
N SER A 380 -36.50 -3.48 -53.69
CA SER A 380 -37.31 -3.29 -54.91
C SER A 380 -38.73 -3.85 -54.68
N PRO A 381 -39.77 -3.41 -55.41
CA PRO A 381 -39.77 -2.38 -56.45
C PRO A 381 -39.98 -0.96 -55.93
#